data_AF-A0A3C0WZ67-F1
#
_entry.id   AF-A0A3C0WZ67-F1
#
_cell.length_a   1.000
_cell.length_b   1.000
_cell.length_c   1.000
_cell.angle_alpha   90.00
_cell.angle_beta   90.00
_cell.angle_gamma   90.00
#
_symmetry.space_group_name_H-M   'P 1'
#
loop_
_entity.id
_entity.type
_entity.pdbx_description
1 polymer ?
#
loop_
_entity_poly.entity_id
_entity_poly.type
_entity_poly.pdbx_seq_one_letter_code
_entity_poly.pdbx_strand_id
1 'polypeptide(L)'
;LVGGEREGWHNFDEEFPLFSAHFYRTEDTACGDDLMLMFFTSGTTGYPKIAAHNYKYALGHYVTAKYWHGVDENGLHFTISETGWGKALWGK
;
A
#
# COMPACT_ATOMS: atom_id res chain seq x y z
N LEU A 1 22.15 -0.74 5.35
CA LEU A 1 22.00 -0.86 6.81
C LEU A 1 21.05 0.25 7.25
N VAL A 2 20.19 0.04 8.26
CA VAL A 2 19.36 1.14 8.77
C VAL A 2 20.25 2.05 9.62
N GLY A 3 20.42 3.31 9.20
CA GLY A 3 21.22 4.31 9.92
C GLY A 3 22.74 4.06 9.92
N GLY A 4 23.27 3.34 8.93
CA GLY A 4 24.71 3.09 8.83
C GLY A 4 25.16 2.73 7.42
N GLU A 5 26.47 2.68 7.23
CA GLU A 5 27.11 2.49 5.94
C GLU A 5 27.90 1.19 5.89
N ARG A 6 28.09 0.65 4.67
CA ARG A 6 28.92 -0.53 4.42
C ARG A 6 29.62 -0.35 3.09
N GLU A 7 30.92 -0.64 3.07
CA GLU A 7 31.70 -0.62 1.84
C GLU A 7 31.07 -1.49 0.74
N GLY A 8 30.96 -0.94 -0.47
CA GLY A 8 30.32 -1.56 -1.62
C GLY A 8 28.78 -1.50 -1.64
N TRP A 9 28.15 -0.80 -0.69
CA TRP A 9 26.69 -0.58 -0.66
C TRP A 9 26.36 0.89 -0.95
N HIS A 10 25.25 1.10 -1.64
CA HIS A 10 24.68 2.44 -1.85
C HIS A 10 24.03 2.95 -0.55
N ASN A 11 24.29 4.22 -0.21
CA ASN A 11 23.64 4.88 0.91
C ASN A 11 22.30 5.48 0.44
N PHE A 12 21.19 4.98 1.01
CA PHE A 12 19.85 5.43 0.62
C PHE A 12 19.62 6.92 0.92
N ASP A 13 20.07 7.41 2.08
CA ASP A 13 19.82 8.80 2.51
C ASP A 13 20.61 9.81 1.67
N GLU A 14 21.80 9.43 1.20
CA GLU A 14 22.62 10.25 0.31
C GLU A 14 22.08 10.27 -1.13
N GLU A 15 21.57 9.14 -1.61
CA GLU A 15 21.09 9.01 -2.98
C GLU A 15 19.65 9.46 -3.19
N PHE A 16 18.78 9.28 -2.19
CA PHE A 16 17.39 9.72 -2.25
C PHE A 16 17.19 11.16 -2.78
N PRO A 17 17.93 12.19 -2.31
CA PRO A 17 17.79 13.56 -2.82
C PRO A 17 18.31 13.76 -4.25
N LEU A 18 19.06 12.80 -4.82
CA LEU A 18 19.55 12.86 -6.19
C LEU A 18 18.45 12.53 -7.22
N PHE A 19 17.34 11.98 -6.79
CA PHE A 19 16.21 11.60 -7.64
C PHE A 19 15.05 12.60 -7.53
N SER A 20 14.26 12.68 -8.61
CA SER A 20 13.09 13.55 -8.67
C SER A 20 12.03 13.11 -7.66
N ALA A 21 11.46 14.07 -6.93
CA ALA A 21 10.26 13.87 -6.13
C ALA A 21 8.98 13.72 -6.98
N HIS A 22 9.06 14.01 -8.28
CA HIS A 22 7.94 13.86 -9.21
C HIS A 22 8.00 12.53 -9.95
N PHE A 23 6.92 11.78 -9.86
CA PHE A 23 6.66 10.60 -10.67
C PHE A 23 5.74 10.97 -11.85
N TYR A 24 6.26 10.92 -13.08
CA TYR A 24 5.50 11.21 -14.28
C TYR A 24 4.81 9.95 -14.80
N ARG A 25 3.48 10.00 -14.92
CA ARG A 25 2.70 8.88 -15.49
C ARG A 25 2.90 8.82 -17.00
N THR A 26 3.23 7.63 -17.48
CA THR A 26 3.31 7.26 -18.90
C THR A 26 2.16 6.33 -19.27
N GLU A 27 2.03 5.98 -20.55
CA GLU A 27 1.07 4.98 -21.03
C GLU A 27 1.29 3.60 -20.38
N ASP A 28 2.55 3.26 -20.06
CA ASP A 28 2.92 2.00 -19.40
C ASP A 28 2.74 2.01 -17.87
N THR A 29 2.28 3.12 -17.29
CA THR A 29 2.11 3.21 -15.84
C THR A 29 0.87 2.43 -15.39
N ALA A 30 1.09 1.43 -14.52
CA ALA A 30 0.03 0.60 -13.95
C ALA A 30 -1.16 1.42 -13.41
N CYS A 31 -2.37 1.04 -13.80
CA CYS A 31 -3.61 1.73 -13.43
C CYS A 31 -4.86 0.87 -13.62
N GLY A 32 -6.03 1.40 -13.23
CA GLY A 32 -7.32 0.80 -13.56
C GLY A 32 -7.45 -0.66 -13.13
N ASP A 33 -7.52 -1.55 -14.12
CA ASP A 33 -7.73 -2.99 -13.91
C ASP A 33 -6.43 -3.79 -13.73
N ASP A 34 -5.27 -3.13 -13.81
CA ASP A 34 -3.98 -3.75 -13.53
C ASP A 34 -3.91 -4.25 -12.09
N LEU A 35 -3.22 -5.37 -11.88
CA LEU A 35 -3.02 -5.94 -10.56
C LEU A 35 -2.20 -4.99 -9.67
N MET A 36 -2.73 -4.66 -8.50
CA MET A 36 -2.12 -3.72 -7.56
C MET A 36 -1.66 -4.44 -6.29
N LEU A 37 -2.47 -5.34 -5.75
CA LEU A 37 -2.23 -5.96 -4.45
C LEU A 37 -2.73 -7.40 -4.40
N MET A 38 -2.00 -8.25 -3.67
CA MET A 38 -2.33 -9.66 -3.45
C MET A 38 -2.17 -10.02 -1.98
N PHE A 39 -3.25 -10.54 -1.37
CA PHE A 39 -3.20 -11.15 -0.05
C PHE A 39 -3.27 -12.67 -0.15
N PHE A 40 -2.34 -13.36 0.52
CA PHE A 40 -2.45 -14.79 0.75
C PHE A 40 -3.40 -15.04 1.91
N THR A 41 -4.47 -15.79 1.64
CA THR A 41 -5.49 -16.17 2.62
C THR A 41 -5.39 -17.67 2.90
N SER A 42 -5.70 -18.11 4.11
CA SER A 42 -5.57 -19.52 4.53
C SER A 42 -6.44 -20.49 3.71
N GLY A 43 -7.53 -20.01 3.10
CA GLY A 43 -8.47 -20.85 2.36
C GLY A 43 -9.25 -21.80 3.28
N THR A 44 -10.40 -22.31 2.81
CA THR A 44 -11.18 -23.30 3.56
C THR A 44 -10.62 -24.73 3.43
N THR A 45 -9.89 -25.00 2.34
CA THR A 45 -9.24 -26.28 2.05
C THR A 45 -8.00 -26.06 1.19
N GLY A 46 -6.97 -26.90 1.39
CA GLY A 46 -5.77 -26.93 0.55
C GLY A 46 -4.75 -25.82 0.85
N TYR A 47 -3.99 -25.42 -0.18
CA TYR A 47 -2.98 -24.38 -0.08
C TYR A 47 -3.60 -22.97 0.04
N PRO A 48 -2.85 -21.99 0.58
CA PRO A 48 -3.28 -20.60 0.63
C PRO A 48 -3.73 -20.09 -0.73
N LYS A 49 -4.80 -19.30 -0.75
CA LYS A 49 -5.38 -18.71 -1.97
C LYS A 49 -5.10 -17.22 -2.01
N ILE A 50 -4.86 -16.70 -3.21
CA ILE A 50 -4.63 -15.28 -3.44
C ILE A 50 -5.96 -14.55 -3.59
N ALA A 51 -6.17 -13.53 -2.76
CA ALA A 51 -7.14 -12.48 -3.00
C ALA A 51 -6.42 -11.31 -3.72
N ALA A 52 -6.72 -11.15 -5.01
CA ALA A 52 -6.10 -10.17 -5.88
C ALA A 52 -7.00 -8.94 -6.05
N HIS A 53 -6.38 -7.76 -5.97
CA HIS A 53 -7.06 -6.47 -6.11
C HIS A 53 -6.35 -5.61 -7.17
N ASN A 54 -7.13 -4.94 -8.01
CA ASN A 54 -6.62 -3.98 -8.98
C ASN A 54 -6.56 -2.55 -8.40
N TYR A 55 -6.08 -1.59 -9.19
CA TYR A 55 -5.95 -0.19 -8.77
C TYR A 55 -7.28 0.50 -8.44
N LYS A 56 -8.43 -0.04 -8.88
CA LYS A 56 -9.75 0.49 -8.51
C LYS A 56 -10.17 0.13 -7.09
N TYR A 57 -9.50 -0.83 -6.43
CA TYR A 57 -9.85 -1.29 -5.09
C TYR A 57 -9.93 -0.16 -4.05
N ALA A 58 -8.99 0.79 -4.10
CA ALA A 58 -8.95 1.92 -3.18
C ALA A 58 -10.23 2.78 -3.22
N LEU A 59 -10.89 2.88 -4.39
CA LEU A 59 -12.15 3.62 -4.54
C LEU A 59 -13.28 3.02 -3.70
N GLY A 60 -13.29 1.70 -3.53
CA GLY A 60 -14.28 1.00 -2.71
C GLY A 60 -14.23 1.39 -1.24
N HIS A 61 -13.06 1.79 -0.73
CA HIS A 61 -12.89 2.19 0.67
C HIS A 61 -13.39 3.60 0.98
N TYR A 62 -13.66 4.43 -0.02
CA TYR A 62 -14.15 5.80 0.20
C TYR A 62 -15.48 5.81 0.98
N VAL A 63 -16.39 4.89 0.66
CA VAL A 63 -17.68 4.75 1.34
C VAL A 63 -17.47 4.38 2.82
N THR A 64 -16.60 3.41 3.10
CA THR A 64 -16.27 3.01 4.47
C THR A 64 -15.60 4.16 5.24
N ALA A 65 -14.62 4.83 4.64
CA ALA A 65 -13.93 5.95 5.28
C ALA A 65 -14.90 7.10 5.62
N LYS A 66 -15.74 7.50 4.66
CA LYS A 66 -16.65 8.64 4.83
C LYS A 66 -17.82 8.35 5.77
N TYR A 67 -18.51 7.23 5.58
CA TYR A 67 -19.79 6.99 6.24
C TYR A 67 -19.72 6.04 7.43
N TRP A 68 -18.73 5.13 7.46
CA TRP A 68 -18.58 4.19 8.56
C TRP A 68 -17.57 4.67 9.60
N HIS A 69 -16.39 5.11 9.16
CA HIS A 69 -15.35 5.62 10.07
C HIS A 69 -15.52 7.10 10.41
N GLY A 70 -16.20 7.87 9.56
CA GLY A 70 -16.33 9.33 9.71
C GLY A 70 -14.96 10.00 9.67
N VAL A 71 -14.10 9.61 8.72
CA VAL A 71 -12.75 10.17 8.59
C VAL A 71 -12.85 11.68 8.33
N ASP A 72 -12.08 12.43 9.12
CA ASP A 72 -11.87 13.87 8.98
C ASP A 72 -10.57 14.10 8.21
N GLU A 73 -10.60 15.02 7.24
CA GLU A 73 -9.43 15.40 6.42
C GLU A 73 -8.27 15.99 7.25
N ASN A 74 -8.60 16.59 8.40
CA ASN A 74 -7.64 17.15 9.36
C ASN A 74 -7.48 16.25 10.61
N GLY A 75 -8.17 15.11 10.65
CA GLY A 75 -8.16 14.19 11.78
C GLY A 75 -7.08 13.11 11.67
N LEU A 76 -6.89 12.38 12.77
CA LEU A 76 -6.03 11.22 12.80
C LEU A 76 -6.86 9.94 12.60
N HIS A 77 -6.60 9.23 11.50
CA HIS A 77 -7.09 7.87 11.30
C HIS A 77 -6.05 6.89 11.85
N PHE A 78 -6.35 6.29 13.00
CA PHE A 78 -5.48 5.30 13.60
C PHE A 78 -5.96 3.90 13.24
N THR A 79 -5.07 3.09 12.66
CA THR A 79 -5.32 1.71 12.24
C THR A 79 -4.42 0.77 13.02
N ILE A 80 -4.99 -0.12 13.83
CA ILE A 80 -4.22 -1.06 14.68
C ILE A 80 -3.89 -2.38 13.96
N SER A 81 -4.38 -2.57 12.73
CA SER A 81 -4.13 -3.78 11.97
C SER A 81 -2.72 -3.83 11.40
N GLU A 82 -2.04 -4.96 11.56
CA GLU A 82 -0.79 -5.28 10.86
C GLU A 82 -0.97 -5.26 9.34
N THR A 83 0.06 -4.82 8.61
CA THR A 83 0.02 -4.62 7.14
C THR A 83 -0.15 -5.90 6.33
N GLY A 84 0.10 -7.06 6.95
CA GLY A 84 -0.18 -8.38 6.35
C GLY A 84 -1.68 -8.72 6.27
N TRP A 85 -2.55 -7.97 6.95
CA TRP A 85 -4.00 -8.17 6.95
C TRP A 85 -4.70 -7.11 6.10
N GLY A 86 -5.71 -7.53 5.34
CA GLY A 86 -6.49 -6.61 4.50
C GLY A 86 -7.11 -5.43 5.26
N LYS A 87 -7.39 -5.61 6.57
CA LYS A 87 -7.91 -4.53 7.43
C LYS A 87 -6.93 -3.34 7.56
N ALA A 88 -5.63 -3.53 7.36
CA ALA A 88 -4.67 -2.42 7.37
C ALA A 88 -4.92 -1.36 6.30
N LEU A 89 -5.62 -1.71 5.21
CA LEU A 89 -5.88 -0.79 4.10
C LEU A 89 -7.10 0.10 4.30
N TRP A 90 -8.01 -0.31 5.19
CA TRP A 90 -9.31 0.36 5.31
C TRP A 90 -9.80 0.53 6.72
N GLY A 91 -9.26 -0.19 7.70
CA GLY A 91 -9.78 -0.27 9.05
C GLY A 91 -9.30 0.85 9.97
N LYS A 92 -10.11 1.11 10.99
CA LYS A 92 -9.70 1.74 12.25
C LYS A 92 -9.16 0.67 13.21
#